data_AF-A0A7Y3A496-F1
#
_entry.id   AF-A0A7Y3A496-F1
#
_cell.length_a   1.000
_cell.length_b   1.000
_cell.length_c   1.000
_cell.angle_alpha   90.00
_cell.angle_beta   90.00
_cell.angle_gamma   90.00
#
_symmetry.space_group_name_H-M   'P 1'
#
loop_
_entity.id
_entity.type
_entity.pdbx_description
1 polymer ?
#
loop_
_entity_poly.entity_id
_entity_poly.type
_entity_poly.pdbx_seq_one_letter_code
_entity_poly.pdbx_strand_id
1 'polypeptide(L)'
;MKQNILFTCAGRRNYLINYFKEALNGKGLVLAADQDPTAAALIDADKAIILPSFSESHYLDALLKACLDNEVSAIISLNDHELPLLADNRKIFEDQGIRILVSDSEVIDITYDKWKTHNFLISNGFNSPKSYLNYEDVIAAIEAGELDFPIV
;
A
#
# COMPACT_ATOMS: atom_id res chain seq x y z
N MET A 1 -16.58 -5.26 19.91
CA MET A 1 -16.23 -3.84 19.72
C MET A 1 -16.51 -3.50 18.27
N LYS A 2 -17.10 -2.33 17.99
CA LYS A 2 -17.36 -1.86 16.62
C LYS A 2 -16.02 -1.49 15.99
N GLN A 3 -15.75 -1.97 14.77
CA GLN A 3 -14.48 -1.76 14.06
C GLN A 3 -14.74 -1.07 12.73
N ASN A 4 -14.44 0.22 12.64
CA ASN A 4 -14.47 0.91 11.36
C ASN A 4 -13.09 0.80 10.71
N ILE A 5 -13.04 0.33 9.46
CA ILE A 5 -11.81 0.12 8.70
C ILE A 5 -11.86 1.01 7.47
N LEU A 6 -10.81 1.80 7.26
CA LEU A 6 -10.68 2.69 6.11
C LEU A 6 -9.69 2.10 5.10
N PHE A 7 -10.14 1.94 3.86
CA PHE A 7 -9.28 1.66 2.71
C PHE A 7 -8.88 2.97 2.02
N THR A 8 -7.59 3.28 1.93
CA THR A 8 -7.08 4.44 1.16
C THR A 8 -6.54 4.00 -0.20
N CYS A 9 -6.50 4.94 -1.15
CA CYS A 9 -6.22 4.65 -2.57
C CYS A 9 -7.05 3.46 -3.09
N ALA A 10 -8.34 3.45 -2.73
CA ALA A 10 -9.19 2.28 -2.87
C ALA A 10 -9.40 1.86 -4.34
N GLY A 11 -9.43 2.82 -5.24
CA GLY A 11 -9.48 2.64 -6.69
C GLY A 11 -10.57 1.67 -7.13
N ARG A 12 -10.18 0.66 -7.89
CA ARG A 12 -11.10 -0.32 -8.50
C ARG A 12 -11.28 -1.59 -7.68
N ARG A 13 -10.78 -1.62 -6.43
CA ARG A 13 -10.71 -2.85 -5.61
C ARG A 13 -11.95 -3.04 -4.74
N ASN A 14 -13.12 -2.82 -5.31
CA ASN A 14 -14.41 -2.92 -4.62
C ASN A 14 -14.70 -4.34 -4.07
N TYR A 15 -14.12 -5.38 -4.68
CA TYR A 15 -14.18 -6.74 -4.15
C TYR A 15 -13.60 -6.86 -2.72
N LEU A 16 -12.52 -6.15 -2.39
CA LEU A 16 -11.95 -6.15 -1.04
C LEU A 16 -12.90 -5.51 -0.03
N ILE A 17 -13.55 -4.42 -0.43
CA ILE A 17 -14.56 -3.75 0.39
C ILE A 17 -15.67 -4.73 0.76
N ASN A 18 -16.20 -5.46 -0.23
CA ASN A 18 -17.26 -6.45 -0.01
C ASN A 18 -16.80 -7.62 0.88
N TYR A 19 -15.58 -8.14 0.69
CA TYR A 19 -15.03 -9.19 1.54
C TYR A 19 -14.88 -8.74 3.00
N PHE A 20 -14.43 -7.51 3.24
CA PHE A 20 -14.31 -6.98 4.59
C PHE A 20 -15.67 -6.70 5.23
N LYS A 21 -16.67 -6.26 4.45
CA LYS A 21 -18.05 -6.09 4.95
C LYS A 21 -18.63 -7.43 5.39
N GLU A 22 -18.44 -8.48 4.60
CA GLU A 22 -18.85 -9.84 4.94
C GLU A 22 -18.14 -10.33 6.21
N ALA A 23 -16.81 -10.16 6.29
CA ALA A 23 -16.02 -10.60 7.44
C ALA A 23 -16.38 -9.84 8.74
N LEU A 24 -16.68 -8.55 8.66
CA LEU A 24 -17.12 -7.76 9.81
C LEU A 24 -18.54 -8.16 10.26
N ASN A 25 -19.37 -8.69 9.37
CA ASN A 25 -20.72 -9.17 9.67
C ASN A 25 -21.53 -8.15 10.51
N GLY A 26 -21.54 -6.90 10.07
CA GLY A 26 -22.23 -5.78 10.72
C GLY A 26 -21.59 -5.26 12.02
N LYS A 27 -20.43 -5.78 12.45
CA LYS A 27 -19.71 -5.34 13.66
C LYS A 27 -18.77 -4.16 13.40
N GLY A 28 -19.17 -3.24 12.54
CA GLY A 28 -18.31 -2.16 12.05
C GLY A 28 -18.76 -1.65 10.70
N LEU A 29 -17.98 -0.72 10.15
CA LEU A 29 -18.16 -0.17 8.81
C LEU A 29 -16.88 -0.33 8.00
N VAL A 30 -17.03 -0.60 6.71
CA VAL A 30 -15.93 -0.52 5.74
C VAL A 30 -16.06 0.78 4.96
N LEU A 31 -15.11 1.68 5.18
CA LEU A 31 -15.01 2.96 4.51
C LEU A 31 -13.99 2.86 3.39
N ALA A 32 -14.19 3.62 2.32
CA ALA A 32 -13.23 3.75 1.23
C ALA A 32 -12.94 5.22 0.98
N ALA A 33 -11.66 5.53 0.78
CA ALA A 33 -11.18 6.82 0.38
C ALA A 33 -10.37 6.75 -0.92
N ASP A 34 -10.60 7.73 -1.78
CA ASP A 34 -9.84 7.92 -3.00
C ASP A 34 -9.81 9.40 -3.38
N GLN A 35 -8.85 9.79 -4.23
CA GLN A 35 -8.82 11.12 -4.84
C GLN A 35 -9.78 11.20 -6.02
N ASP A 36 -10.05 10.08 -6.69
CA ASP A 36 -10.96 10.00 -7.81
C ASP A 36 -12.38 9.68 -7.29
N PRO A 37 -13.35 10.61 -7.42
CA PRO A 37 -14.72 10.38 -6.97
C PRO A 37 -15.45 9.27 -7.76
N THR A 38 -14.88 8.81 -8.87
CA THR A 38 -15.42 7.73 -9.70
C THR A 38 -14.83 6.35 -9.38
N ALA A 39 -13.93 6.26 -8.39
CA ALA A 39 -13.35 4.99 -7.97
C ALA A 39 -14.42 3.98 -7.53
N ALA A 40 -14.45 2.81 -8.17
CA ALA A 40 -15.50 1.81 -7.97
C ALA A 40 -15.60 1.32 -6.51
N ALA A 41 -14.49 1.29 -5.77
CA ALA A 41 -14.49 0.91 -4.35
C ALA A 41 -15.31 1.86 -3.46
N LEU A 42 -15.46 3.14 -3.86
CA LEU A 42 -16.27 4.12 -3.14
C LEU A 42 -17.77 3.78 -3.17
N ILE A 43 -18.24 3.15 -4.26
CA ILE A 43 -19.66 2.82 -4.46
C ILE A 43 -20.12 1.73 -3.48
N ASP A 44 -19.28 0.71 -3.28
CA ASP A 44 -19.64 -0.48 -2.48
C ASP A 44 -19.37 -0.28 -0.97
N ALA A 45 -18.57 0.73 -0.61
CA ALA A 45 -18.24 1.05 0.77
C ALA A 45 -19.47 1.51 1.55
N ASP A 46 -19.47 1.28 2.88
CA ASP A 46 -20.52 1.82 3.75
C ASP A 46 -20.46 3.36 3.80
N LYS A 47 -19.28 3.92 3.56
CA LYS A 47 -19.07 5.36 3.38
C LYS A 47 -17.91 5.65 2.43
N ALA A 48 -18.18 6.50 1.45
CA ALA A 48 -17.19 7.07 0.56
C ALA A 48 -16.60 8.37 1.13
N ILE A 49 -15.29 8.53 1.01
CA ILE A 49 -14.55 9.73 1.44
C ILE A 49 -13.69 10.18 0.27
N ILE A 50 -13.74 11.46 -0.06
CA ILE A 50 -12.80 12.05 -1.03
C ILE A 50 -11.62 12.62 -0.25
N LEU A 51 -10.42 12.18 -0.58
CA LEU A 51 -9.18 12.70 -0.02
C LEU A 51 -8.36 13.40 -1.11
N PRO A 52 -7.47 14.33 -0.77
CA PRO A 52 -6.48 14.83 -1.72
C PRO A 52 -5.54 13.70 -2.17
N SER A 53 -4.70 13.98 -3.16
CA SER A 53 -3.65 13.05 -3.57
C SER A 53 -2.67 12.83 -2.41
N PHE A 54 -2.14 11.60 -2.25
CA PHE A 54 -1.13 11.30 -1.22
C PHE A 54 0.19 12.07 -1.43
N SER A 55 0.40 12.62 -2.62
CA SER A 55 1.53 13.50 -2.92
C SER A 55 1.34 14.94 -2.42
N GLU A 56 0.15 15.31 -1.96
CA GLU A 56 -0.13 16.66 -1.46
C GLU A 56 0.24 16.78 0.01
N SER A 57 0.82 17.92 0.39
CA SER A 57 1.35 18.17 1.74
C SER A 57 0.30 18.09 2.86
N HIS A 58 -0.97 18.34 2.53
CA HIS A 58 -2.08 18.31 3.48
C HIS A 58 -2.83 16.95 3.51
N TYR A 59 -2.29 15.92 2.83
CA TYR A 59 -2.90 14.60 2.78
C TYR A 59 -3.05 13.95 4.15
N LEU A 60 -1.98 13.92 4.95
CA LEU A 60 -1.99 13.28 6.27
C LEU A 60 -2.99 13.94 7.22
N ASP A 61 -3.08 15.28 7.18
CA ASP A 61 -4.04 16.03 7.98
C ASP A 61 -5.48 15.71 7.56
N ALA A 62 -5.75 15.66 6.25
CA ALA A 62 -7.06 15.29 5.72
C ALA A 62 -7.43 13.84 6.07
N LEU A 63 -6.48 12.91 5.95
CA LEU A 63 -6.66 11.50 6.30
C LEU A 63 -6.93 11.33 7.80
N LEU A 64 -6.15 12.00 8.66
CA LEU A 64 -6.35 11.94 10.11
C LEU A 64 -7.72 12.49 10.49
N LYS A 65 -8.11 13.65 9.94
CA LYS A 65 -9.44 14.22 10.15
C LYS A 65 -10.54 13.25 9.72
N ALA A 66 -10.41 12.65 8.53
CA ALA A 66 -11.36 11.66 8.05
C ALA A 66 -11.45 10.44 8.97
N CYS A 67 -10.34 9.99 9.55
CA CYS A 67 -10.34 8.89 10.48
C CYS A 67 -11.08 9.23 11.79
N LEU A 68 -10.80 10.40 12.37
CA LEU A 68 -11.43 10.85 13.60
C LEU A 68 -12.94 11.07 13.44
N ASP A 69 -13.35 11.75 12.37
CA ASP A 69 -14.76 12.03 12.06
C ASP A 69 -15.60 10.74 11.86
N ASN A 70 -14.92 9.62 11.54
CA ASN A 70 -15.56 8.35 11.22
C ASN A 70 -15.23 7.23 12.20
N GLU A 71 -14.64 7.54 13.36
CA GLU A 71 -14.26 6.55 14.38
C GLU A 71 -13.43 5.38 13.79
N VAL A 72 -12.56 5.67 12.82
CA VAL A 72 -11.73 4.65 12.15
C VAL A 72 -10.78 4.03 13.17
N SER A 73 -10.74 2.71 13.21
CA SER A 73 -9.87 1.92 14.09
C SER A 73 -8.65 1.36 13.37
N ALA A 74 -8.72 1.22 12.05
CA ALA A 74 -7.61 0.74 11.22
C ALA A 74 -7.63 1.34 9.81
N ILE A 75 -6.44 1.58 9.25
CA ILE A 75 -6.22 2.02 7.87
C ILE A 75 -5.51 0.90 7.10
N ILE A 76 -5.97 0.65 5.87
CA ILE A 76 -5.34 -0.24 4.89
C ILE A 76 -5.15 0.56 3.60
N SER A 77 -3.91 0.83 3.21
CA SER A 77 -3.66 1.37 1.86
C SER A 77 -3.65 0.25 0.83
N LEU A 78 -4.23 0.53 -0.34
CA LEU A 78 -4.15 -0.34 -1.50
C LEU A 78 -3.13 0.15 -2.53
N ASN A 79 -2.25 1.10 -2.21
CA ASN A 79 -1.27 1.64 -3.14
C ASN A 79 0.15 1.61 -2.56
N ASP A 80 1.06 0.91 -3.25
CA ASP A 80 2.45 0.74 -2.83
C ASP A 80 3.18 2.08 -2.66
N HIS A 81 2.82 3.11 -3.44
CA HIS A 81 3.41 4.44 -3.34
C HIS A 81 3.00 5.21 -2.08
N GLU A 82 1.90 4.83 -1.44
CA GLU A 82 1.42 5.45 -0.19
C GLU A 82 2.04 4.78 1.05
N LEU A 83 2.51 3.53 0.93
CA LEU A 83 3.01 2.75 2.06
C LEU A 83 4.17 3.43 2.82
N PRO A 84 5.20 4.01 2.15
CA PRO A 84 6.28 4.70 2.86
C PRO A 84 5.76 5.88 3.68
N LEU A 85 4.85 6.67 3.11
CA LEU A 85 4.26 7.84 3.78
C LEU A 85 3.52 7.43 5.06
N LEU A 86 2.70 6.38 5.00
CA LEU A 86 1.96 5.89 6.16
C LEU A 86 2.86 5.25 7.21
N ALA A 87 3.89 4.51 6.79
CA ALA A 87 4.82 3.86 7.70
C ALA A 87 5.64 4.89 8.51
N ASP A 88 6.16 5.91 7.82
CA ASP A 88 6.98 6.96 8.45
C ASP A 88 6.16 7.86 9.39
N ASN A 89 4.84 7.98 9.15
CA ASN A 89 3.93 8.81 9.93
C ASN A 89 2.98 8.00 10.82
N ARG A 90 3.23 6.70 10.99
CA ARG A 90 2.40 5.76 11.77
C ARG A 90 2.02 6.32 13.14
N LYS A 91 2.97 6.94 13.83
CA LYS A 91 2.79 7.46 15.20
C LYS A 91 1.65 8.48 15.29
N ILE A 92 1.46 9.30 14.26
CA ILE A 92 0.38 10.32 14.21
C ILE A 92 -0.99 9.68 14.41
N PHE A 93 -1.18 8.49 13.84
CA PHE A 93 -2.43 7.74 13.88
C PHE A 93 -2.51 6.84 15.12
N GLU A 94 -1.43 6.16 15.46
CA GLU A 94 -1.40 5.24 16.60
C GLU A 94 -1.57 5.96 17.95
N ASP A 95 -1.05 7.19 18.08
CA ASP A 95 -1.29 8.04 19.26
C ASP A 95 -2.78 8.41 19.43
N GLN A 96 -3.60 8.26 18.37
CA GLN A 96 -5.06 8.42 18.39
C GLN A 96 -5.83 7.08 18.49
N GLY A 97 -5.12 5.96 18.66
CA GLY A 97 -5.72 4.62 18.70
C GLY A 97 -6.11 4.07 17.33
N ILE A 98 -5.62 4.68 16.24
CA ILE A 98 -5.86 4.23 14.86
C ILE A 98 -4.67 3.37 14.41
N ARG A 99 -4.93 2.12 14.05
CA ARG A 99 -3.87 1.21 13.61
C ARG A 99 -3.58 1.35 12.12
N ILE A 100 -2.32 1.58 11.76
CA ILE A 100 -1.88 1.50 10.36
C ILE A 100 -1.49 0.06 10.04
N LEU A 101 -2.22 -0.59 9.12
CA LEU A 101 -1.97 -1.97 8.70
C LEU A 101 -1.00 -2.03 7.51
N VAL A 102 0.21 -1.52 7.73
CA VAL A 102 1.34 -1.62 6.80
C VAL A 102 2.54 -2.24 7.53
N SER A 103 3.52 -2.75 6.77
CA SER A 103 4.78 -3.24 7.33
C SER A 103 5.63 -2.09 7.90
N ASP A 104 6.72 -2.42 8.58
CA ASP A 104 7.69 -1.40 9.03
C ASP A 104 8.41 -0.76 7.84
N SER A 105 8.86 0.49 8.00
CA SER A 105 9.50 1.27 6.92
C SER A 105 10.69 0.52 6.29
N GLU A 106 11.47 -0.24 7.06
CA GLU A 106 12.58 -1.05 6.52
C GLU A 106 12.09 -2.16 5.57
N VAL A 107 11.02 -2.86 5.92
CA VAL A 107 10.45 -3.91 5.07
C VAL A 107 9.88 -3.30 3.79
N ILE A 108 9.21 -2.15 3.91
CA ILE A 108 8.68 -1.42 2.75
C ILE A 108 9.82 -0.95 1.86
N ASP A 109 10.89 -0.37 2.40
CA ASP A 109 12.04 0.09 1.64
C ASP A 109 12.69 -1.04 0.83
N ILE A 110 12.86 -2.22 1.45
CA ILE A 110 13.40 -3.41 0.77
C ILE A 110 12.46 -3.88 -0.35
N THR A 111 11.17 -3.98 -0.08
CA THR A 111 10.19 -4.59 -1.01
C THR A 111 9.69 -3.66 -2.11
N TYR A 112 9.82 -2.35 -1.91
CA TYR A 112 9.44 -1.33 -2.88
C TYR A 112 10.48 -1.18 -4.00
N ASP A 113 11.77 -1.36 -3.68
CA ASP A 113 12.87 -1.32 -4.64
C ASP A 113 13.25 -2.73 -5.10
N LYS A 114 13.07 -3.01 -6.41
CA LYS A 114 13.37 -4.32 -7.01
C LYS A 114 14.82 -4.75 -6.83
N TRP A 115 15.77 -3.80 -6.87
CA TRP A 115 17.18 -4.09 -6.67
C TRP A 115 17.48 -4.42 -5.21
N LYS A 116 16.92 -3.66 -4.26
CA LYS A 116 17.03 -3.99 -2.83
C LYS A 116 16.40 -5.35 -2.53
N THR A 117 15.22 -5.64 -3.09
CA THR A 117 14.58 -6.95 -2.99
C THR A 117 15.48 -8.06 -3.53
N HIS A 118 16.07 -7.87 -4.72
CA HIS A 118 17.00 -8.83 -5.31
C HIS A 118 18.18 -9.12 -4.36
N ASN A 119 18.86 -8.09 -3.87
CA ASN A 119 19.99 -8.23 -2.95
C ASN A 119 19.59 -8.88 -1.61
N PHE A 120 18.43 -8.52 -1.08
CA PHE A 120 17.90 -9.11 0.15
C PHE A 120 17.69 -10.62 -0.02
N LEU A 121 17.09 -11.06 -1.12
CA LEU A 121 16.85 -12.48 -1.39
C LEU A 121 18.17 -13.26 -1.53
N ILE A 122 19.09 -12.76 -2.36
CA ILE A 122 20.39 -13.42 -2.59
C ILE A 122 21.22 -13.51 -1.30
N SER A 123 21.30 -12.43 -0.52
CA SER A 123 22.07 -12.40 0.73
C SER A 123 21.50 -13.35 1.80
N ASN A 124 20.21 -13.68 1.72
CA ASN A 124 19.54 -14.65 2.61
C ASN A 124 19.46 -16.07 2.03
N GLY A 125 20.15 -16.37 0.92
CA GLY A 125 20.20 -17.71 0.33
C GLY A 125 18.94 -18.13 -0.44
N PHE A 126 18.08 -17.17 -0.80
CA PHE A 126 16.93 -17.41 -1.67
C PHE A 126 17.29 -17.20 -3.14
N ASN A 127 16.53 -17.85 -4.03
CA ASN A 127 16.62 -17.61 -5.46
C ASN A 127 15.92 -16.29 -5.83
N SER A 128 16.52 -15.52 -6.75
CA SER A 128 15.94 -14.31 -7.33
C SER A 128 16.28 -14.26 -8.83
N PRO A 129 15.41 -13.71 -9.69
CA PRO A 129 15.75 -13.49 -11.10
C PRO A 129 17.03 -12.67 -11.21
N LYS A 130 17.90 -13.03 -12.17
CA LYS A 130 19.08 -12.23 -12.50
C LYS A 130 18.60 -10.82 -12.86
N SER A 131 19.07 -9.85 -12.08
CA SER A 131 18.68 -8.45 -12.19
C SER A 131 19.95 -7.64 -12.35
N TYR A 132 19.90 -6.58 -13.15
CA TYR A 132 21.05 -5.72 -13.44
C TYR A 132 20.63 -4.27 -13.34
N LEU A 133 21.53 -3.41 -12.87
CA LEU A 133 21.28 -1.97 -12.79
C LEU A 133 21.71 -1.22 -14.05
N ASN A 134 22.74 -1.73 -14.74
CA ASN A 134 23.33 -1.07 -15.89
C ASN A 134 23.16 -1.92 -17.15
N TYR A 135 23.04 -1.23 -18.28
CA TYR A 135 22.90 -1.86 -19.59
C TYR A 135 24.16 -2.65 -19.97
N GLU A 136 25.34 -2.14 -19.63
CA GLU A 136 26.62 -2.77 -19.95
C GLU A 136 26.76 -4.14 -19.27
N ASP A 137 26.27 -4.27 -18.04
CA ASP A 137 26.27 -5.53 -17.29
C ASP A 137 25.36 -6.58 -17.95
N VAL A 138 24.22 -6.13 -18.50
CA VAL A 138 23.30 -6.99 -19.26
C VAL A 138 23.96 -7.53 -20.53
N ILE A 139 24.64 -6.65 -21.29
CA ILE A 139 25.33 -7.06 -22.52
C ILE A 139 26.46 -8.05 -22.21
N ALA A 140 27.27 -7.77 -21.18
CA ALA A 140 28.34 -8.68 -20.78
C ALA A 140 27.79 -10.06 -20.38
N ALA A 141 26.66 -10.12 -19.67
CA ALA A 141 26.02 -11.38 -19.29
C ALA A 141 25.49 -12.18 -20.50
N ILE A 142 24.98 -11.50 -21.53
CA ILE A 142 24.55 -12.16 -22.77
C ILE A 142 25.77 -12.72 -23.51
N GLU A 143 26.84 -11.94 -23.65
CA GLU A 143 28.07 -12.37 -24.32
C GLU A 143 28.74 -13.54 -23.60
N ALA A 144 28.60 -13.62 -22.28
CA ALA A 144 29.08 -14.74 -21.45
C ALA A 144 28.18 -15.99 -21.51
N GLY A 145 27.02 -15.93 -22.18
CA GLY A 145 26.04 -17.03 -22.20
C GLY A 145 25.34 -17.25 -20.86
N GLU A 146 25.33 -16.23 -20.00
CA GLU A 146 24.71 -16.25 -18.67
C GLU A 146 23.27 -15.70 -18.67
N LEU A 147 22.86 -15.01 -19.73
CA LEU A 147 21.55 -14.42 -19.92
C LEU A 147 21.11 -14.58 -21.38
N ASP A 148 19.84 -14.93 -21.60
CA ASP A 148 19.27 -15.13 -22.93
C ASP A 148 17.97 -14.33 -23.10
N PHE A 149 17.65 -13.98 -24.35
CA PHE A 149 16.35 -13.41 -24.69
C PHE A 149 15.21 -14.46 -24.53
N PRO A 150 14.00 -14.05 -24.12
CA PRO A 150 13.57 -12.67 -23.86
C PRO A 150 13.96 -12.13 -22.48
N ILE A 151 14.25 -10.82 -22.42
CA ILE A 151 14.58 -10.07 -21.20
C ILE A 151 13.48 -9.01 -20.99
N VAL A 152 13.14 -8.72 -19.72
CA VAL A 152 12.20 -7.67 -19.30
C VAL A 152 12.96 -6.45 -18.82
#